data_AF-A0A934FDE2-F1
#
_entry.id   AF-A0A934FDE2-F1
#
_cell.length_a   1.000
_cell.length_b   1.000
_cell.length_c   1.000
_cell.angle_alpha   90.00
_cell.angle_beta   90.00
_cell.angle_gamma   90.00
#
_symmetry.space_group_name_H-M   'P 1'
#
loop_
_entity.id
_entity.type
_entity.pdbx_description
1 polymer ?
#
loop_
_entity_poly.entity_id
_entity_poly.type
_entity_poly.pdbx_seq_one_letter_code
_entity_poly.pdbx_strand_id
1 'polypeptide(L)'
;MSEIENDGRMSFDEAVHYVQQQPDRAAFVASPVFGERSDDEEQRAEGARVVILEADGAGSWRARFVAGPFFANAFAANETMAPDEIPGSVKELRFLATKVEEEWLVGQVQVLIQKLMQANGSLPAEMPDYASQAGVGAGPEAVFPISFIGRNPERES
;
A
#
# COMPACT_ATOMS: atom_id res chain seq x y z
N MET A 1 -9.43 -30.26 10.72
CA MET A 1 -8.68 -29.60 9.62
C MET A 1 -9.37 -28.27 9.43
N SER A 2 -8.78 -27.19 9.94
CA SER A 2 -9.39 -25.86 9.81
C SER A 2 -9.35 -25.47 8.34
N GLU A 3 -10.52 -25.28 7.74
CA GLU A 3 -10.68 -24.64 6.45
C GLU A 3 -9.93 -23.31 6.50
N ILE A 4 -8.81 -23.21 5.79
CA ILE A 4 -8.23 -21.92 5.46
C ILE A 4 -9.26 -21.30 4.53
N GLU A 5 -10.19 -20.53 5.08
CA GLU A 5 -11.05 -19.65 4.31
C GLU A 5 -10.13 -18.89 3.35
N ASN A 6 -10.30 -19.16 2.06
CA ASN A 6 -9.55 -18.48 1.03
C ASN A 6 -10.07 -17.05 0.99
N ASP A 7 -9.50 -16.16 1.81
CA ASP A 7 -9.81 -14.72 1.95
C ASP A 7 -9.56 -13.91 0.66
N GLY A 8 -9.51 -14.57 -0.50
CA GLY A 8 -9.26 -13.97 -1.81
C GLY A 8 -7.83 -13.43 -2.00
N ARG A 9 -6.95 -13.60 -1.00
CA ARG A 9 -5.58 -13.07 -1.02
C ARG A 9 -4.58 -14.09 -1.57
N MET A 10 -3.78 -13.66 -2.54
CA MET A 10 -2.62 -14.36 -3.07
C MET A 10 -1.43 -14.24 -2.13
N SER A 11 -0.58 -15.26 -2.06
CA SER A 11 0.79 -15.11 -1.59
C SER A 11 1.60 -14.19 -2.51
N PHE A 12 2.80 -13.78 -2.09
CA PHE A 12 3.68 -12.97 -2.92
C PHE A 12 4.02 -13.62 -4.27
N ASP A 13 4.41 -14.89 -4.28
CA ASP A 13 4.77 -15.60 -5.52
C ASP A 13 3.58 -15.73 -6.48
N GLU A 14 2.38 -16.01 -5.94
CA GLU A 14 1.14 -16.03 -6.72
C GLU A 14 0.81 -14.65 -7.30
N ALA A 15 1.01 -13.58 -6.51
CA ALA A 15 0.76 -12.22 -6.94
C ALA A 15 1.74 -11.77 -8.04
N VAL A 16 3.03 -12.11 -7.92
CA VAL A 16 4.04 -11.86 -8.96
C VAL A 16 3.65 -12.59 -10.25
N HIS A 17 3.31 -13.87 -10.15
CA HIS A 17 2.89 -14.66 -11.30
C HIS A 17 1.63 -14.08 -11.97
N TYR A 18 0.66 -13.65 -11.17
CA TYR A 18 -0.57 -13.02 -11.62
C TYR A 18 -0.30 -11.77 -12.46
N VAL A 19 0.53 -10.83 -11.98
CA VAL A 19 0.80 -9.57 -12.70
C VAL A 19 1.67 -9.77 -13.95
N GLN A 20 2.53 -10.79 -13.95
CA GLN A 20 3.31 -11.14 -15.15
C GLN A 20 2.43 -11.75 -16.26
N GLN A 21 1.40 -12.52 -15.89
CA GLN A 21 0.45 -13.07 -16.87
C GLN A 21 -0.58 -12.05 -17.37
N GLN A 22 -0.89 -11.04 -16.56
CA GLN A 22 -1.92 -10.04 -16.84
C GLN A 22 -1.31 -8.65 -16.69
N PRO A 23 -0.62 -8.13 -17.74
CA PRO A 23 0.14 -6.88 -17.63
C PRO A 23 -0.71 -5.63 -17.36
N ASP A 24 -2.03 -5.70 -17.63
CA ASP A 24 -2.99 -4.63 -17.31
C ASP A 24 -3.59 -4.74 -15.88
N ARG A 25 -3.08 -5.68 -15.07
CA ARG A 25 -3.53 -5.94 -13.71
C ARG A 25 -2.41 -5.68 -12.70
N ALA A 26 -2.84 -5.48 -11.46
CA ALA A 26 -1.95 -5.29 -10.33
C ALA A 26 -2.39 -6.16 -9.16
N ALA A 27 -1.51 -6.32 -8.18
CA ALA A 27 -1.85 -6.93 -6.90
C ALA A 27 -1.40 -5.99 -5.77
N PHE A 28 -2.22 -5.80 -4.73
CA PHE A 28 -1.89 -4.85 -3.68
C PHE A 28 -2.12 -5.39 -2.27
N VAL A 29 -1.42 -4.79 -1.32
CA VAL A 29 -1.67 -4.97 0.11
C VAL A 29 -1.59 -3.59 0.77
N ALA A 30 -2.51 -3.32 1.69
CA ALA A 30 -2.52 -2.11 2.50
C ALA A 30 -2.37 -2.49 3.98
N SER A 31 -1.62 -1.70 4.74
CA SER A 31 -1.41 -1.90 6.17
C SER A 31 -1.42 -0.56 6.91
N PRO A 32 -2.13 -0.46 8.05
CA PRO A 32 -2.12 0.75 8.86
C PRO A 32 -0.73 1.02 9.45
N VAL A 33 -0.41 2.29 9.62
CA VAL A 33 0.78 2.76 10.34
C VAL A 33 0.32 3.42 11.62
N PHE A 34 0.87 2.94 12.73
CA PHE A 34 0.66 3.50 14.06
C PHE A 34 1.92 4.30 14.44
N GLY A 35 1.74 5.47 15.07
CA GLY A 35 2.86 6.26 15.56
C GLY A 35 3.53 5.64 16.78
N GLU A 36 4.46 6.40 17.38
CA GLU A 36 5.11 6.00 18.62
C GLU A 36 4.05 5.77 19.71
N ARG A 37 4.24 4.69 20.49
CA ARG A 37 3.30 4.29 21.55
C ARG A 37 2.99 5.49 22.45
N SER A 38 1.76 5.97 22.35
CA SER A 38 1.12 6.75 23.40
C SER A 38 0.40 5.77 24.32
N ASP A 39 0.28 6.08 25.61
CA ASP A 39 -0.42 5.26 26.62
C ASP A 39 -1.95 5.12 26.38
N ASP A 40 -2.43 5.40 25.17
CA ASP A 40 -3.83 5.27 24.78
C ASP A 40 -4.19 3.82 24.42
N GLU A 41 -5.23 3.31 25.08
CA GLU A 41 -5.76 1.95 24.87
C GLU A 41 -6.38 1.74 23.48
N GLU A 42 -6.67 2.83 22.76
CA GLU A 42 -7.20 2.83 21.39
C GLU A 42 -6.24 3.54 20.42
N GLN A 43 -5.04 2.99 20.23
CA GLN A 43 -4.06 3.55 19.29
C GLN A 43 -4.66 3.63 17.87
N ARG A 44 -4.96 4.85 17.43
CA ARG A 44 -5.49 5.11 16.08
C ARG A 44 -4.37 5.04 15.07
N ALA A 45 -4.66 4.48 13.90
CA ALA A 45 -3.72 4.52 12.78
C ALA A 45 -3.56 5.97 12.29
N GLU A 46 -2.31 6.41 12.15
CA GLU A 46 -1.96 7.76 11.70
C GLU A 46 -1.86 7.83 10.17
N GLY A 47 -1.68 6.68 9.52
CA GLY A 47 -1.59 6.56 8.08
C GLY A 47 -1.62 5.14 7.59
N ALA A 48 -1.22 4.94 6.34
CA ALA A 48 -1.15 3.63 5.72
C ALA A 48 0.08 3.49 4.83
N ARG A 49 0.50 2.24 4.67
CA ARG A 49 1.45 1.77 3.67
C ARG A 49 0.71 0.88 2.69
N VAL A 50 1.00 1.04 1.42
CA VAL A 50 0.47 0.26 0.33
C VAL A 50 1.64 -0.27 -0.47
N VAL A 51 1.65 -1.57 -0.73
CA VAL A 51 2.55 -2.18 -1.72
C VAL A 51 1.72 -2.61 -2.90
N ILE A 52 2.14 -2.24 -4.11
CA ILE A 52 1.47 -2.59 -5.36
C ILE A 52 2.49 -3.33 -6.24
N LEU A 53 2.18 -4.55 -6.64
CA LEU A 53 2.89 -5.30 -7.66
C LEU A 53 2.20 -5.07 -9.00
N GLU A 54 2.98 -4.83 -10.04
CA GLU A 54 2.49 -4.65 -11.41
C GLU A 54 3.57 -5.02 -12.43
N ALA A 55 3.16 -5.24 -13.68
CA ALA A 55 4.10 -5.40 -14.78
C ALA A 55 4.88 -4.09 -15.01
N ASP A 56 6.16 -4.21 -15.37
CA ASP A 56 7.02 -3.03 -15.61
C ASP A 56 6.90 -2.47 -17.03
N GLY A 57 6.23 -3.19 -17.93
CA GLY A 57 6.11 -2.88 -19.36
C GLY A 57 7.28 -3.36 -20.22
N ALA A 58 8.35 -3.91 -19.63
CA ALA A 58 9.53 -4.46 -20.29
C ALA A 58 9.59 -5.99 -20.23
N GLY A 59 8.51 -6.65 -19.78
CA GLY A 59 8.43 -8.11 -19.64
C GLY A 59 8.86 -8.62 -18.27
N SER A 60 9.08 -7.74 -17.31
CA SER A 60 9.28 -8.07 -15.89
C SER A 60 8.16 -7.47 -15.04
N TRP A 61 8.40 -7.34 -13.74
CA TRP A 61 7.49 -6.75 -12.77
C TRP A 61 8.26 -5.82 -11.83
N ARG A 62 7.53 -4.94 -11.15
CA ARG A 62 8.05 -4.01 -10.15
C ARG A 62 7.12 -3.92 -8.95
N ALA A 63 7.65 -3.42 -7.85
CA ALA A 63 6.84 -3.03 -6.69
C ALA A 63 6.80 -1.51 -6.57
N ARG A 64 5.62 -0.96 -6.27
CA ARG A 64 5.45 0.42 -5.82
C ARG A 64 5.11 0.44 -4.34
N PHE A 65 5.86 1.23 -3.59
CA PHE A 65 5.65 1.47 -2.16
C PHE A 65 5.06 2.86 -2.00
N VAL A 66 3.80 2.90 -1.60
CA VAL A 66 3.06 4.13 -1.36
C VAL A 66 2.79 4.27 0.13
N ALA A 67 3.29 5.33 0.76
CA ALA A 67 3.06 5.56 2.19
C ALA A 67 2.65 7.00 2.46
N GLY A 68 1.64 7.20 3.31
CA GLY A 68 1.22 8.52 3.71
C GLY A 68 0.31 8.53 4.94
N PRO A 69 0.14 9.70 5.58
CA PRO A 69 -0.83 9.90 6.64
C PRO A 69 -2.27 9.84 6.10
N PHE A 70 -3.23 9.39 6.91
CA PHE A 70 -4.65 9.39 6.52
C PHE A 70 -5.19 10.82 6.42
N PHE A 71 -4.80 11.68 7.37
CA PHE A 71 -5.39 13.00 7.51
C PHE A 71 -4.44 14.12 7.12
N ALA A 72 -3.49 13.94 6.20
CA ALA A 72 -2.68 15.07 5.70
C ALA A 72 -2.82 15.27 4.19
N ASN A 73 -2.67 16.53 3.76
CA ASN A 73 -2.48 16.86 2.35
C ASN A 73 -1.05 16.53 1.85
N ALA A 74 -0.28 15.76 2.63
CA ALA A 74 1.02 15.28 2.22
C ALA A 74 0.85 14.27 1.09
N PHE A 75 1.58 14.48 -0.01
CA PHE A 75 1.69 13.48 -1.06
C PHE A 75 2.25 12.20 -0.45
N ALA A 76 1.59 11.08 -0.73
CA ALA A 76 2.15 9.80 -0.34
C ALA A 76 3.52 9.62 -1.01
N ALA A 77 4.53 9.24 -0.24
CA ALA A 77 5.81 8.84 -0.81
C ALA A 77 5.55 7.65 -1.72
N ASN A 78 5.91 7.75 -3.00
CA ASN A 78 5.74 6.71 -4.01
C ASN A 78 7.12 6.30 -4.53
N GLU A 79 7.64 5.21 -4.00
CA GLU A 79 8.93 4.65 -4.41
C GLU A 79 8.70 3.42 -5.28
N THR A 80 9.47 3.29 -6.37
CA THR A 80 9.44 2.12 -7.24
C THR A 80 10.71 1.30 -7.01
N MET A 81 10.55 -0.01 -6.89
CA MET A 81 11.65 -0.96 -6.66
C MET A 81 11.65 -2.09 -7.68
N ALA A 82 12.85 -2.49 -8.08
CA ALA A 82 13.07 -3.68 -8.88
C ALA A 82 12.93 -4.96 -8.04
N PRO A 83 12.70 -6.14 -8.68
CA PRO A 83 12.53 -7.41 -7.97
C PRO A 83 13.61 -7.77 -6.95
N ASP A 84 14.86 -7.42 -7.25
CA ASP A 84 16.04 -7.69 -6.41
C ASP A 84 16.17 -6.75 -5.20
N GLU A 85 15.50 -5.60 -5.23
CA GLU A 85 15.52 -4.60 -4.15
C GLU A 85 14.44 -4.84 -3.09
N ILE A 86 13.51 -5.77 -3.34
CA ILE A 86 12.34 -5.95 -2.48
C ILE A 86 12.71 -6.66 -1.17
N PRO A 87 12.42 -6.03 -0.01
CA PRO A 87 12.71 -6.62 1.30
C PRO A 87 11.99 -7.95 1.52
N GLY A 88 12.63 -8.85 2.29
CA GLY A 88 12.05 -10.15 2.65
C GLY A 88 10.69 -10.03 3.34
N SER A 89 10.49 -9.01 4.18
CA SER A 89 9.23 -8.75 4.88
C SER A 89 8.04 -8.50 3.95
N VAL A 90 8.28 -8.03 2.72
CA VAL A 90 7.23 -7.82 1.71
C VAL A 90 6.83 -9.14 1.07
N LYS A 91 7.76 -10.09 0.96
CA LYS A 91 7.53 -11.43 0.40
C LYS A 91 6.65 -12.29 1.31
N GLU A 92 6.54 -11.92 2.58
CA GLU A 92 5.68 -12.58 3.57
C GLU A 92 4.24 -12.04 3.55
N LEU A 93 3.97 -10.96 2.82
CA LEU A 93 2.64 -10.35 2.74
C LEU A 93 1.71 -11.13 1.79
N ARG A 94 0.40 -10.93 1.99
CA ARG A 94 -0.65 -11.45 1.11
C ARG A 94 -1.37 -10.32 0.39
N PHE A 95 -1.55 -10.50 -0.92
CA PHE A 95 -1.98 -9.47 -1.85
C PHE A 95 -3.37 -9.77 -2.41
N LEU A 96 -4.14 -8.72 -2.66
CA LEU A 96 -5.42 -8.79 -3.37
C LEU A 96 -5.23 -8.40 -4.84
N ALA A 97 -5.96 -9.06 -5.73
CA ALA A 97 -5.99 -8.68 -7.15
C ALA A 97 -6.65 -7.31 -7.32
N THR A 98 -6.17 -6.51 -8.27
CA THR A 98 -6.72 -5.17 -8.55
C THR A 98 -6.29 -4.69 -9.94
N LYS A 99 -6.53 -3.40 -10.23
CA LYS A 99 -5.84 -2.63 -11.27
C LYS A 99 -5.29 -1.35 -10.62
N VAL A 100 -4.33 -0.71 -11.28
CA VAL A 100 -3.81 0.59 -10.87
C VAL A 100 -3.68 1.48 -12.08
N GLU A 101 -3.95 2.77 -11.91
CA GLU A 101 -3.75 3.80 -12.92
C GLU A 101 -2.77 4.83 -12.34
N GLU A 102 -1.84 5.35 -13.15
CA GLU A 102 -0.79 6.26 -12.68
C GLU A 102 -1.36 7.50 -11.96
N GLU A 103 -2.51 8.00 -12.42
CA GLU A 103 -3.21 9.13 -11.80
C GLU A 103 -3.71 8.86 -10.37
N TRP A 104 -3.87 7.59 -9.97
CA TRP A 104 -4.29 7.23 -8.62
C TRP A 104 -3.16 7.33 -7.61
N LEU A 105 -1.91 7.24 -8.09
CA LEU A 105 -0.72 7.36 -7.26
C LEU A 105 -0.44 8.81 -6.85
N VAL A 106 -1.16 9.77 -7.42
CA VAL A 106 -1.07 11.18 -7.12
C VAL A 106 -2.21 11.56 -6.18
N GLY A 107 -1.92 11.66 -4.87
CA GLY A 107 -2.89 12.13 -3.89
C GLY A 107 -2.75 11.51 -2.50
N GLN A 108 -3.85 11.53 -1.75
CA GLN A 108 -3.93 11.01 -0.40
C GLN A 108 -4.03 9.48 -0.39
N VAL A 109 -3.34 8.83 0.54
CA VAL A 109 -3.26 7.36 0.61
C VAL A 109 -4.64 6.69 0.80
N GLN A 110 -5.57 7.34 1.51
CA GLN A 110 -6.93 6.83 1.70
C GLN A 110 -7.73 6.75 0.40
N VAL A 111 -7.56 7.74 -0.48
CA VAL A 111 -8.19 7.75 -1.80
C VAL A 111 -7.60 6.65 -2.67
N LEU A 112 -6.28 6.45 -2.61
CA LEU A 112 -5.62 5.32 -3.29
C LEU A 112 -6.19 3.98 -2.81
N ILE A 113 -6.27 3.74 -1.50
CA ILE A 113 -6.79 2.49 -0.94
C ILE A 113 -8.24 2.25 -1.39
N GLN A 114 -9.09 3.28 -1.35
CA GLN A 114 -10.48 3.19 -1.82
C GLN A 114 -10.55 2.77 -3.29
N LYS A 115 -9.75 3.39 -4.17
CA LYS A 115 -9.70 3.05 -5.61
C LYS A 115 -9.20 1.63 -5.86
N LEU A 116 -8.17 1.17 -5.13
CA LEU A 116 -7.64 -0.19 -5.25
C LEU A 116 -8.67 -1.25 -4.79
N MET A 117 -9.41 -0.97 -3.71
CA MET A 117 -10.48 -1.84 -3.21
C MET A 117 -11.69 -1.88 -4.17
N GLN A 118 -12.07 -0.73 -4.74
CA GLN A 118 -13.09 -0.65 -5.78
C GLN A 118 -12.71 -1.46 -7.03
N ALA A 119 -11.46 -1.34 -7.47
CA ALA A 119 -10.93 -2.06 -8.61
C ALA A 119 -10.86 -3.59 -8.42
N ASN A 120 -10.70 -4.06 -7.18
CA ASN A 120 -10.83 -5.46 -6.81
C ASN A 120 -12.30 -5.94 -6.79
N GLY A 121 -13.26 -5.02 -6.68
CA GLY A 121 -14.68 -5.36 -6.50
C GLY A 121 -15.03 -5.78 -5.07
N SER A 122 -14.15 -5.51 -4.11
CA SER A 122 -14.33 -5.86 -2.69
C SER A 122 -14.53 -4.62 -1.81
N LEU A 123 -15.04 -3.50 -2.36
CA LEU A 123 -15.29 -2.31 -1.55
C LEU A 123 -16.33 -2.63 -0.45
N PRO A 124 -15.96 -2.56 0.84
CA PRO A 124 -16.90 -2.76 1.93
C PRO A 124 -18.00 -1.69 1.87
N ALA A 125 -19.26 -2.09 2.08
CA ALA A 125 -20.40 -1.16 2.05
C ALA A 125 -20.29 -0.02 3.09
N GLU A 126 -19.50 -0.25 4.16
CA GLU A 126 -19.28 0.70 5.25
C GLU A 126 -18.06 1.61 5.03
N MET A 127 -17.31 1.46 3.93
CA MET A 127 -16.15 2.30 3.66
C MET A 127 -16.60 3.74 3.32
N PRO A 128 -16.13 4.77 4.03
CA PRO A 128 -16.44 6.16 3.70
C PRO A 128 -15.97 6.52 2.29
N ASP A 129 -16.76 7.35 1.60
CA ASP A 129 -16.36 7.88 0.30
C ASP A 129 -15.35 9.03 0.46
N TYR A 130 -14.08 8.68 0.67
CA TYR A 130 -13.00 9.65 0.87
C TYR A 130 -12.78 10.55 -0.36
N ALA A 131 -13.20 10.13 -1.54
CA ALA A 131 -13.13 10.95 -2.76
C ALA A 131 -14.12 12.14 -2.74
N SER A 132 -15.25 12.01 -2.04
CA SER A 132 -16.26 13.07 -1.93
C SER A 132 -16.20 13.83 -0.60
N GLN A 133 -15.41 13.38 0.37
CA GLN A 133 -15.20 14.07 1.63
C GLN A 133 -14.22 15.25 1.50
N ALA A 134 -14.53 16.35 2.16
CA ALA A 134 -13.61 17.48 2.27
C ALA A 134 -12.35 17.03 3.04
N GLY A 135 -11.18 17.10 2.41
CA GLY A 135 -9.93 16.68 3.02
C GLY A 135 -9.67 17.44 4.33
N VAL A 136 -9.62 16.70 5.44
CA VAL A 136 -9.16 17.22 6.74
C VAL A 136 -7.64 17.13 6.72
N GLY A 137 -6.96 18.27 6.63
CA GLY A 137 -5.51 18.34 6.49
C GLY A 137 -4.78 18.39 7.84
N ALA A 138 -3.72 17.61 7.96
CA ALA A 138 -2.68 17.74 8.96
C ALA A 138 -1.70 18.79 8.46
N GLY A 139 -1.09 19.48 9.42
CA GLY A 139 -0.15 20.56 9.16
C GLY A 139 1.05 20.13 8.32
N PRO A 140 1.73 21.10 7.68
CA PRO A 140 2.89 20.88 6.81
C PRO A 140 4.09 20.20 7.50
N GLU A 141 4.04 20.03 8.82
CA GLU A 141 5.04 19.35 9.64
C GLU A 141 4.91 17.81 9.73
N ALA A 142 3.89 17.20 9.12
CA ALA A 142 3.73 15.73 9.13
C ALA A 142 4.73 15.03 8.18
N VAL A 143 5.94 14.73 8.68
CA VAL A 143 6.92 13.87 7.98
C VAL A 143 6.62 12.41 8.29
N PHE A 144 6.21 11.63 7.29
CA PHE A 144 5.94 10.21 7.46
C PHE A 144 7.19 9.37 7.17
N PRO A 145 7.75 8.64 8.15
CA PRO A 145 9.02 7.94 7.96
C PRO A 145 8.87 6.74 7.02
N ILE A 146 9.65 6.76 5.93
CA ILE A 146 9.87 5.64 4.99
C ILE A 146 10.77 4.55 5.61
N SER A 147 11.28 4.76 6.82
CA SER A 147 12.32 3.97 7.51
C SER A 147 12.06 2.47 7.66
N PHE A 148 10.89 1.97 7.27
CA PHE A 148 10.55 0.54 7.24
C PHE A 148 10.79 -0.15 5.89
N ILE A 149 11.22 0.59 4.86
CA ILE A 149 11.64 0.01 3.57
C ILE A 149 12.94 -0.84 3.70
N GLY A 150 13.51 -0.95 4.90
CA GLY A 150 14.70 -1.79 5.11
C GLY A 150 15.97 -1.19 4.52
N ARG A 151 15.93 0.05 4.02
CA ARG A 151 17.12 0.89 3.93
C ARG A 151 17.52 1.21 5.37
N ASN A 152 18.37 0.33 5.90
CA ASN A 152 19.12 0.59 7.11
C ASN A 152 19.67 2.03 6.98
N PRO A 153 19.37 2.96 7.89
CA PRO A 153 20.10 4.21 7.91
C PRO A 153 21.55 3.82 8.14
N GLU A 154 22.34 3.88 7.08
CA GLU A 154 23.77 3.67 7.18
C GLU A 154 24.27 4.54 8.31
N ARG A 155 25.00 3.88 9.22
CA ARG A 155 25.82 4.48 10.25
C ARG A 155 26.59 5.66 9.66
N GLU A 156 26.09 6.86 9.87
CA GLU A 156 26.93 8.04 9.81
C GLU A 156 27.77 8.05 11.11
N SER A 157 28.93 7.40 10.97
CA SER A 157 30.23 7.61 11.64
C SER A 157 30.25 8.20 13.06
#